data_AF-A0A7W8J6W0-F1
#
_entry.id   AF-A0A7W8J6W0-F1
#
_cell.length_a   1.000
_cell.length_b   1.000
_cell.length_c   1.000
_cell.angle_alpha   90.00
_cell.angle_beta   90.00
_cell.angle_gamma   90.00
#
_symmetry.space_group_name_H-M   'P 1'
#
loop_
_entity.id
_entity.type
_entity.pdbx_description
1 polymer ?
#
loop_
_entity_poly.entity_id
_entity_poly.type
_entity_poly.pdbx_seq_one_letter_code
_entity_poly.pdbx_strand_id
1 'polypeptide(L)'
;MAHQISVANVAEGNTIFEIIGRPQHGSSNESSSRRVSGGYFSTMYARLSRGRYFSETDDASKPRVMIVNQSFARKYFSGEDPMANRYGMTPRNQR
;
A
#
# COMPACT_ATOMS: atom_id res chain seq x y z
N MET A 1 0.76 -16.91 -12.15
CA MET A 1 0.44 -16.89 -10.70
C MET A 1 1.17 -15.71 -10.07
N ALA A 2 0.51 -14.88 -9.27
CA ALA A 2 1.14 -13.69 -8.66
C ALA A 2 0.57 -13.40 -7.27
N HIS A 3 1.43 -12.97 -6.34
CA HIS A 3 1.04 -12.58 -4.99
C HIS A 3 0.84 -11.07 -4.95
N GLN A 4 -0.24 -10.64 -4.28
CA GLN A 4 -0.60 -9.26 -4.00
C GLN A 4 -0.45 -9.03 -2.47
N ILE A 5 -0.02 -7.83 -2.04
CA ILE A 5 0.46 -7.61 -0.66
C ILE A 5 -0.02 -6.30 -0.05
N SER A 6 -0.61 -6.41 1.14
CA SER A 6 -0.20 -5.70 2.37
C SER A 6 -1.15 -4.54 2.78
N VAL A 7 -1.64 -4.25 4.00
CA VAL A 7 -1.75 -4.89 5.33
C VAL A 7 -3.11 -4.54 5.94
N ALA A 8 -3.96 -5.54 6.14
CA ALA A 8 -4.89 -5.54 7.26
C ALA A 8 -4.07 -5.48 8.57
N ASN A 9 -4.24 -4.37 9.30
CA ASN A 9 -3.61 -3.99 10.57
C ASN A 9 -2.21 -3.33 10.56
N VAL A 10 -2.12 -2.05 10.14
CA VAL A 10 -1.16 -1.06 10.70
C VAL A 10 -1.95 0.13 11.26
N ALA A 11 -1.52 0.72 12.38
CA ALA A 11 -2.25 1.80 13.09
C ALA A 11 -2.32 3.13 12.29
N GLU A 12 -2.98 4.15 12.84
CA GLU A 12 -2.67 5.52 12.45
C GLU A 12 -1.20 5.82 12.73
N GLY A 13 -0.52 6.42 11.75
CA GLY A 13 0.91 6.67 11.79
C GLY A 13 1.60 6.26 10.50
N ASN A 14 2.91 6.04 10.58
CA ASN A 14 3.72 5.68 9.43
C ASN A 14 3.92 4.16 9.35
N THR A 15 3.69 3.62 8.15
CA THR A 15 4.05 2.25 7.78
C THR A 15 5.46 2.23 7.19
N ILE A 16 6.28 1.29 7.67
CA ILE A 16 7.52 0.89 7.02
C ILE A 16 7.19 -0.18 5.98
N PHE A 17 7.68 0.01 4.75
CA PHE A 17 7.43 -0.87 3.63
C PHE A 17 8.68 -1.07 2.77
N GLU A 18 8.62 -2.09 1.94
CA GLU A 18 9.69 -2.51 1.05
C GLU A 18 9.12 -2.68 -0.37
N ILE A 19 9.96 -2.58 -1.39
CA ILE A 19 9.58 -2.93 -2.77
C ILE A 19 10.41 -4.16 -3.12
N ILE A 20 9.74 -5.30 -3.28
CA ILE A 20 10.39 -6.60 -3.45
C ILE A 20 11.17 -6.60 -4.77
N GLY A 21 12.47 -6.91 -4.68
CA GLY A 21 13.40 -6.86 -5.81
C GLY A 21 14.17 -5.55 -5.95
N ARG A 22 13.92 -4.53 -5.12
CA ARG A 22 14.73 -3.30 -5.05
C ARG A 22 15.63 -3.30 -3.81
N PRO A 23 16.94 -3.00 -3.94
CA PRO A 23 17.85 -2.93 -2.79
C PRO A 23 17.50 -1.75 -1.87
N GLN A 24 17.47 -2.00 -0.56
CA GLN A 24 17.30 -0.95 0.46
C GLN A 24 18.67 -0.39 0.86
N HIS A 25 19.00 0.81 0.37
CA HIS A 25 20.27 1.48 0.67
C HIS A 25 20.22 2.19 2.03
N GLY A 26 20.40 1.42 3.11
CA GLY A 26 20.65 1.92 4.47
C GLY A 26 19.44 2.49 5.24
N SER A 27 18.37 2.87 4.55
CA SER A 27 17.12 3.36 5.15
C SER A 27 15.91 2.64 4.56
N SER A 28 15.00 2.19 5.42
CA SER A 28 13.73 1.59 4.98
C SER A 28 12.75 2.65 4.45
N ASN A 29 11.85 2.26 3.54
CA ASN A 29 10.86 3.20 3.03
C ASN A 29 9.74 3.41 4.05
N GLU A 30 9.51 4.66 4.46
CA GLU A 30 8.47 5.00 5.43
C GLU A 30 7.45 5.97 4.82
N SER A 31 6.15 5.72 5.01
CA SER A 31 5.07 6.62 4.57
C SER A 31 3.81 6.49 5.43
N SER A 32 3.05 7.58 5.56
CA SER A 32 1.85 7.65 6.40
C SER A 32 0.71 6.81 5.83
N SER A 33 0.14 5.94 6.67
CA SER A 33 -0.90 4.97 6.32
C SER A 33 -2.20 5.21 7.09
N ARG A 34 -3.35 4.87 6.49
CA ARG A 34 -4.66 4.84 7.16
C ARG A 34 -5.41 3.56 6.79
N ARG A 35 -6.05 2.93 7.78
CA ARG A 35 -7.11 1.93 7.52
C ARG A 35 -8.39 2.68 7.19
N VAL A 36 -9.11 2.23 6.17
CA VAL A 36 -10.36 2.84 5.73
C VAL A 36 -11.33 1.76 5.26
N SER A 37 -12.63 2.03 5.33
CA SER A 37 -13.66 1.14 4.76
C SER A 37 -13.69 1.23 3.23
N GLY A 38 -14.30 0.24 2.57
CA GLY A 38 -14.40 0.21 1.09
C GLY A 38 -15.03 1.47 0.49
N GLY A 39 -16.07 2.00 1.15
CA GLY A 39 -16.76 3.22 0.72
C GLY A 39 -15.99 4.53 0.91
N TYR A 40 -14.89 4.55 1.68
CA TYR A 40 -14.21 5.79 2.10
C TYR A 40 -13.81 6.70 0.92
N PHE A 41 -13.21 6.15 -0.13
CA PHE A 41 -12.80 6.95 -1.29
C PHE A 41 -14.00 7.55 -2.03
N SER A 42 -15.13 6.85 -2.09
CA SER A 42 -16.39 7.36 -2.63
C SER A 42 -16.96 8.48 -1.77
N THR A 43 -16.98 8.33 -0.44
CA THR A 43 -17.41 9.38 0.51
C THR A 43 -16.54 10.63 0.44
N MET A 44 -15.24 10.47 0.20
CA MET A 44 -14.29 11.56 0.00
C MET A 44 -14.25 12.11 -1.43
N TYR A 45 -15.12 11.62 -2.34
CA TYR A 45 -15.13 11.95 -3.78
C TYR A 45 -13.77 11.77 -4.49
N ALA A 46 -12.91 10.91 -3.95
CA ALA A 46 -11.54 10.70 -4.39
C ALA A 46 -11.48 9.76 -5.60
N ARG A 47 -11.37 10.34 -6.81
CA ARG A 47 -11.36 9.58 -8.07
C ARG A 47 -10.10 8.72 -8.25
N LEU A 48 -10.30 7.42 -8.48
CA LEU A 48 -9.25 6.49 -8.85
C LEU A 48 -8.68 6.77 -10.26
N SER A 49 -7.36 6.65 -10.40
CA SER A 49 -6.65 6.82 -11.69
C SER A 49 -6.44 5.50 -12.45
N ARG A 50 -6.14 4.41 -11.72
CA ARG A 50 -5.83 3.08 -12.25
C ARG A 50 -6.09 2.02 -11.16
N GLY A 51 -6.44 0.80 -11.56
CA GLY A 51 -6.70 -0.31 -10.62
C GLY A 51 -8.17 -0.41 -10.20
N ARG A 52 -8.41 -0.80 -8.94
CA ARG A 52 -9.76 -0.83 -8.32
C ARG A 52 -9.73 -0.24 -6.91
N TYR A 53 -10.90 0.14 -6.39
CA TYR A 53 -11.08 0.42 -4.96
C TYR A 53 -11.03 -0.88 -4.12
N PHE A 54 -10.98 -0.73 -2.81
CA PHE A 54 -11.26 -1.82 -1.87
C PHE A 54 -12.73 -2.27 -1.99
N SER A 55 -12.95 -3.54 -1.69
CA SER A 55 -14.22 -4.25 -1.77
C SER A 55 -14.42 -5.09 -0.51
N GLU A 56 -15.63 -5.59 -0.27
CA GLU A 56 -15.90 -6.53 0.84
C GLU A 56 -15.11 -7.84 0.70
N THR A 57 -14.66 -8.18 -0.51
CA THR A 57 -13.82 -9.35 -0.77
C THR A 57 -12.35 -9.16 -0.36
N ASP A 58 -11.91 -7.95 0.01
CA ASP A 58 -10.53 -7.66 0.46
C ASP A 58 -10.35 -7.99 1.97
N ASP A 59 -10.84 -9.15 2.37
CA ASP A 59 -10.84 -9.62 3.75
C ASP A 59 -9.49 -10.22 4.21
N ALA A 60 -9.38 -10.57 5.50
CA ALA A 60 -8.14 -11.06 6.11
C ALA A 60 -7.62 -12.42 5.56
N SER A 61 -8.46 -13.21 4.88
CA SER A 61 -8.05 -14.44 4.18
C SER A 61 -7.32 -14.17 2.86
N LYS A 62 -7.38 -12.94 2.34
CA LYS A 62 -6.82 -12.60 1.03
C LYS A 62 -5.39 -12.08 1.10
N PRO A 63 -4.71 -12.07 -0.06
CA PRO A 63 -3.87 -10.95 -0.47
C PRO A 63 -4.45 -9.59 -0.06
N ARG A 64 -4.02 -9.10 1.11
CA ARG A 64 -4.28 -7.75 1.65
C ARG A 64 -3.84 -6.70 0.61
N VAL A 65 -4.37 -5.48 0.64
CA VAL A 65 -4.17 -4.48 -0.43
C VAL A 65 -3.96 -3.05 0.06
N MET A 66 -3.26 -2.25 -0.76
CA MET A 66 -3.02 -0.82 -0.54
C MET A 66 -3.40 0.00 -1.78
N ILE A 67 -4.01 1.16 -1.56
CA ILE A 67 -4.23 2.21 -2.57
C ILE A 67 -3.29 3.37 -2.25
N VAL A 68 -2.56 3.86 -3.26
CA VAL A 68 -1.53 4.90 -3.10
C VAL A 68 -1.90 6.16 -3.86
N ASN A 69 -1.48 7.33 -3.35
CA ASN A 69 -1.66 8.60 -4.06
C ASN A 69 -0.53 8.85 -5.07
N GLN A 70 -0.73 9.85 -5.95
CA GLN A 70 0.26 10.18 -6.98
C GLN A 70 1.62 10.62 -6.42
N SER A 71 1.68 11.22 -5.23
CA SER A 71 2.95 11.68 -4.64
C SER A 71 3.77 10.51 -4.10
N PHE A 72 3.12 9.48 -3.53
CA PHE A 72 3.75 8.20 -3.22
C PHE A 72 4.27 7.52 -4.50
N ALA A 73 3.43 7.45 -5.55
CA ALA A 73 3.84 6.88 -6.84
C ALA A 73 5.08 7.58 -7.41
N ARG A 74 5.07 8.93 -7.48
CA ARG A 74 6.23 9.72 -7.93
C ARG A 74 7.47 9.49 -7.07
N LYS A 75 7.35 9.53 -5.74
CA LYS A 75 8.49 9.42 -4.79
C LYS A 75 9.18 8.06 -4.86
N TYR A 76 8.44 6.96 -5.03
CA TYR A 76 8.97 5.61 -4.89
C TYR A 76 9.09 4.84 -6.21
N PHE A 77 8.44 5.27 -7.29
CA PHE A 77 8.45 4.56 -8.58
C PHE A 77 9.02 5.38 -9.74
N SER A 78 9.31 6.67 -9.56
CA SER A 78 10.06 7.50 -10.53
C SER A 78 9.50 7.55 -11.97
N GLY A 79 8.24 7.14 -12.18
CA GLY A 79 7.60 7.02 -13.50
C GLY A 79 7.24 5.59 -13.92
N GLU A 80 7.77 4.56 -13.25
CA GLU A 80 7.33 3.17 -13.40
C GLU A 80 5.89 2.97 -12.88
N ASP A 81 5.20 1.94 -13.38
CA ASP A 81 3.88 1.55 -12.88
C ASP A 81 3.97 0.91 -11.48
N PRO A 82 3.38 1.51 -10.44
CA PRO A 82 3.36 0.90 -9.10
C PRO A 82 2.65 -0.46 -9.09
N MET A 83 1.71 -0.72 -10.01
CA MET A 83 0.98 -1.99 -10.09
C MET A 83 1.82 -3.15 -10.68
N ALA A 84 2.94 -2.86 -11.34
CA ALA A 84 3.87 -3.89 -11.81
C ALA A 84 4.78 -4.43 -10.69
N ASN A 85 4.82 -3.75 -9.54
CA ASN A 85 5.71 -4.04 -8.43
C ASN A 85 5.02 -4.84 -7.32
N ARG A 86 5.81 -5.56 -6.51
CA ARG A 86 5.33 -6.22 -5.28
C ARG A 86 5.90 -5.50 -4.05
N TYR A 87 5.11 -5.45 -2.99
CA TYR A 87 5.43 -4.74 -1.75
C TYR A 87 5.77 -5.73 -0.64
N GLY A 88 6.74 -5.39 0.19
CA GLY A 88 6.82 -5.89 1.57
C GLY A 88 6.18 -4.86 2.49
N MET A 89 5.57 -5.31 3.59
CA MET A 89 5.30 -4.42 4.73
C MET A 89 5.90 -5.07 5.96
N THR A 90 6.97 -4.47 6.44
CA THR A 90 7.73 -4.93 7.60
C THR A 90 6.96 -4.52 8.84
N PRO A 91 6.45 -5.45 9.66
CA PRO A 91 5.70 -5.09 10.86
C PRO A 91 6.57 -4.19 11.74
N ARG A 92 6.08 -2.99 12.08
CA ARG A 92 6.78 -2.10 13.01
C ARG A 92 6.83 -2.81 14.36
N ASN A 93 7.97 -3.38 14.69
CA ASN A 93 8.10 -4.34 15.78
C ASN A 93 7.88 -3.60 17.11
N GLN A 94 6.69 -3.77 17.69
CA GLN A 94 6.32 -3.13 18.96
C GLN A 94 7.08 -3.86 20.08
N ARG A 95 8.13 -3.20 20.58
CA ARG A 95 8.76 -3.49 21.87
C ARG A 95 7.95 -2.84 22.99
#